data_AF-A0A7J5US18-F1
#
_entry.id   AF-A0A7J5US18-F1
#
_cell.length_a   1.000
_cell.length_b   1.000
_cell.length_c   1.000
_cell.angle_alpha   90.00
_cell.angle_beta   90.00
_cell.angle_gamma   90.00
#
_symmetry.space_group_name_H-M   'P 1'
#
loop_
_entity.id
_entity.type
_entity.pdbx_description
1 polymer ?
#
loop_
_entity_poly.entity_id
_entity_poly.type
_entity_poly.pdbx_seq_one_letter_code
_entity_poly.pdbx_strand_id
1 'polypeptide(L)'
;ARGGAPGRAGRDGGFRGREGGFRDGPGGRDGGFRDGGRPSFQDRGYPDRATAPGTMPGGQRPPREDPVARLERQVLEVVLQLPQHALGAGFDDLAPDTFTVPAYRGVHDAIRAAGGTLAYGQEVERYAAQHPGGDAARHAAGWWAEQVRENAVGPVAGVITELAVAPLPEDRPEALSGYARGVLVALIRMGLTREIADVKGRLQRTDPNDPAYADVFAALMELENRRRALSVD
;
A
#
# COMPACT_ATOMS: atom_id res chain seq x y z
N ALA A 1 15.60 62.39 1.38
CA ALA A 1 16.34 63.13 0.35
C ALA A 1 17.38 62.21 -0.28
N ARG A 2 17.38 62.15 -1.63
CA ARG A 2 18.46 61.70 -2.55
C ARG A 2 18.97 60.25 -2.36
N GLY A 3 18.92 59.33 -3.33
CA GLY A 3 18.87 59.44 -4.79
C GLY A 3 20.11 58.75 -5.38
N GLY A 4 19.94 57.98 -6.47
CA GLY A 4 21.06 57.61 -7.34
C GLY A 4 21.06 56.18 -7.90
N ALA A 5 20.36 55.97 -9.02
CA ALA A 5 20.82 55.06 -10.09
C ALA A 5 21.92 55.78 -10.92
N PRO A 6 22.76 55.11 -11.74
CA PRO A 6 22.38 54.55 -13.07
C PRO A 6 23.14 53.22 -13.38
N GLY A 7 23.05 52.48 -14.50
CA GLY A 7 22.35 52.54 -15.77
C GLY A 7 23.18 51.87 -16.90
N ARG A 8 22.52 51.03 -17.74
CA ARG A 8 22.83 50.61 -19.15
C ARG A 8 24.09 49.73 -19.40
N ALA A 9 24.23 48.87 -20.40
CA ALA A 9 23.63 48.54 -21.72
C ALA A 9 23.99 47.05 -22.04
N GLY A 10 23.53 46.29 -23.05
CA GLY A 10 22.66 46.44 -24.22
C GLY A 10 22.89 45.24 -25.19
N ARG A 11 21.93 45.03 -26.13
CA ARG A 11 22.01 44.33 -27.45
C ARG A 11 22.14 42.80 -27.47
N ASP A 12 21.71 42.03 -28.48
CA ASP A 12 20.78 42.15 -29.64
C ASP A 12 20.69 40.75 -30.30
N GLY A 13 19.56 40.47 -31.00
CA GLY A 13 19.46 39.47 -32.09
C GLY A 13 18.91 38.09 -31.68
N GLY A 14 17.91 37.47 -32.33
CA GLY A 14 17.15 37.78 -33.55
C GLY A 14 16.90 36.50 -34.38
N PHE A 15 15.64 36.26 -34.79
CA PHE A 15 15.19 35.51 -36.00
C PHE A 15 15.45 33.97 -36.06
N ARG A 16 14.65 33.02 -36.59
CA ARG A 16 13.41 32.78 -37.40
C ARG A 16 13.01 31.31 -37.06
N GLY A 17 11.81 30.73 -37.21
CA GLY A 17 10.72 30.91 -38.18
C GLY A 17 10.71 29.78 -39.24
N ARG A 18 9.58 29.05 -39.34
CA ARG A 18 9.02 28.27 -40.50
C ARG A 18 9.31 26.75 -40.57
N GLU A 19 8.34 25.84 -40.37
CA GLU A 19 7.19 25.33 -41.20
C GLU A 19 7.54 24.49 -42.45
N GLY A 20 6.80 23.36 -42.59
CA GLY A 20 6.56 22.57 -43.81
C GLY A 20 7.31 21.22 -43.84
N GLY A 21 6.75 20.06 -44.20
CA GLY A 21 5.45 19.66 -44.73
C GLY A 21 5.56 18.32 -45.49
N PHE A 22 4.61 17.40 -45.23
CA PHE A 22 3.96 16.37 -46.08
C PHE A 22 4.72 15.38 -47.01
N ARG A 23 4.28 14.09 -46.95
CA ARG A 23 3.66 13.21 -48.01
C ARG A 23 4.05 11.72 -47.85
N ASP A 24 3.08 10.84 -47.57
CA ASP A 24 2.35 9.89 -48.47
C ASP A 24 3.26 8.79 -49.09
N GLY A 25 3.19 7.49 -48.73
CA GLY A 25 2.21 6.45 -49.10
C GLY A 25 2.73 5.60 -50.30
N PRO A 26 2.13 4.48 -50.77
CA PRO A 26 1.32 3.41 -50.15
C PRO A 26 1.62 1.95 -50.67
N GLY A 27 0.86 0.94 -50.19
CA GLY A 27 0.47 -0.31 -50.92
C GLY A 27 1.47 -1.49 -50.93
N GLY A 28 1.13 -2.78 -50.95
CA GLY A 28 -0.11 -3.60 -51.04
C GLY A 28 0.29 -5.09 -50.79
N ARG A 29 -0.61 -5.96 -50.28
CA ARG A 29 -1.32 -7.08 -50.99
C ARG A 29 -0.37 -8.13 -51.61
N ASP A 30 -0.62 -9.44 -51.66
CA ASP A 30 -1.68 -10.38 -51.27
C ASP A 30 -1.12 -11.79 -51.57
N GLY A 31 -1.56 -12.81 -50.81
CA GLY A 31 -1.98 -14.13 -51.36
C GLY A 31 -0.94 -15.17 -51.82
N GLY A 32 -1.25 -16.45 -51.54
CA GLY A 32 -0.87 -17.56 -52.40
C GLY A 32 -0.47 -18.88 -51.72
N PHE A 33 -1.37 -19.86 -51.76
CA PHE A 33 -1.23 -21.25 -51.29
C PHE A 33 -0.62 -22.21 -52.34
N ARG A 34 -0.28 -23.44 -51.88
CA ARG A 34 -0.15 -24.75 -52.60
C ARG A 34 1.17 -25.00 -53.37
N ASP A 35 1.73 -26.21 -53.53
CA ASP A 35 1.50 -27.60 -53.09
C ASP A 35 2.66 -28.45 -53.69
N GLY A 36 2.99 -29.60 -53.10
CA GLY A 36 3.53 -30.80 -53.79
C GLY A 36 5.02 -30.91 -54.15
N GLY A 37 5.66 -32.01 -53.71
CA GLY A 37 6.76 -32.68 -54.45
C GLY A 37 7.98 -33.14 -53.65
N ARG A 38 8.06 -34.44 -53.31
CA ARG A 38 9.31 -35.17 -52.94
C ARG A 38 9.91 -35.81 -54.22
N PRO A 39 11.21 -36.20 -54.29
CA PRO A 39 11.68 -37.48 -53.70
C PRO A 39 13.16 -37.57 -53.21
N SER A 40 13.38 -38.51 -52.28
CA SER A 40 14.56 -39.36 -51.87
C SER A 40 16.01 -38.98 -52.27
N PHE A 41 17.08 -39.20 -51.49
CA PHE A 41 17.55 -40.37 -50.74
C PHE A 41 18.61 -39.97 -49.68
N GLN A 42 18.61 -40.53 -48.47
CA GLN A 42 19.68 -41.43 -47.97
C GLN A 42 19.48 -41.79 -46.49
N ASP A 43 19.58 -43.10 -46.31
CA ASP A 43 19.42 -43.92 -45.13
C ASP A 43 20.66 -43.83 -44.21
N ARG A 44 20.47 -43.40 -42.94
CA ARG A 44 21.35 -43.78 -41.81
C ARG A 44 20.77 -43.38 -40.43
N GLY A 45 20.16 -44.36 -39.75
CA GLY A 45 20.40 -44.68 -38.34
C GLY A 45 19.71 -43.89 -37.20
N TYR A 46 18.98 -44.65 -36.38
CA TYR A 46 18.64 -44.53 -34.93
C TYR A 46 17.14 -44.42 -34.56
N PRO A 47 16.70 -45.10 -33.48
CA PRO A 47 15.33 -45.55 -33.30
C PRO A 47 14.42 -44.50 -32.69
N ASP A 48 13.13 -44.75 -32.93
CA ASP A 48 11.91 -44.07 -32.51
C ASP A 48 11.94 -43.50 -31.08
N ARG A 49 11.86 -42.18 -30.99
CA ARG A 49 11.42 -41.46 -29.78
C ARG A 49 10.48 -40.34 -30.19
N ALA A 50 9.24 -40.71 -30.51
CA ALA A 50 8.12 -39.78 -30.53
C ALA A 50 7.87 -39.23 -29.11
N THR A 51 8.61 -38.19 -28.71
CA THR A 51 8.22 -37.30 -27.61
C THR A 51 7.44 -36.13 -28.20
N ALA A 52 6.12 -36.21 -28.10
CA ALA A 52 5.26 -35.04 -28.20
C ALA A 52 5.75 -33.97 -27.22
N PRO A 53 5.76 -32.67 -27.58
CA PRO A 53 6.00 -31.62 -26.61
C PRO A 53 4.86 -31.64 -25.60
N GLY A 54 5.15 -32.15 -24.41
CA GLY A 54 4.25 -32.11 -23.27
C GLY A 54 3.87 -30.66 -23.00
N THR A 55 2.59 -30.37 -23.08
CA THR A 55 1.98 -29.20 -22.46
C THR A 55 2.36 -29.24 -20.98
N MET A 56 3.36 -28.45 -20.59
CA MET A 56 3.68 -28.23 -19.18
C MET A 56 2.40 -27.73 -18.50
N PRO A 57 1.92 -28.37 -17.42
CA PRO A 57 0.79 -27.85 -16.66
C PRO A 57 1.14 -26.41 -16.28
N GLY A 58 0.30 -25.46 -16.71
CA GLY A 58 0.48 -24.06 -16.37
C GLY A 58 0.64 -23.97 -14.87
N GLY A 59 1.84 -23.57 -14.42
CA GLY A 59 2.11 -23.35 -13.02
C GLY A 59 1.03 -22.43 -12.49
N GLN A 60 0.14 -22.97 -11.66
CA GLN A 60 -0.83 -22.18 -10.93
C GLN A 60 -0.02 -21.23 -10.09
N ARG A 61 0.14 -20.01 -10.61
CA ARG A 61 0.69 -18.90 -9.85
C ARG A 61 -0.12 -18.86 -8.56
N PRO A 62 0.52 -18.96 -7.38
CA PRO A 62 -0.22 -18.88 -6.13
C PRO A 62 -1.12 -17.64 -6.17
N PRO A 63 -2.37 -17.74 -5.71
CA PRO A 63 -3.33 -16.66 -5.82
C PRO A 63 -2.68 -15.38 -5.31
N ARG A 64 -2.68 -14.34 -6.15
CA ARG A 64 -2.16 -13.03 -5.76
C ARG A 64 -3.12 -12.50 -4.71
N GLU A 65 -2.70 -12.54 -3.45
CA GLU A 65 -3.40 -11.88 -2.37
C GLU A 65 -3.69 -10.43 -2.76
N ASP A 66 -4.94 -10.02 -2.54
CA ASP A 66 -5.38 -8.65 -2.78
C ASP A 66 -4.42 -7.67 -2.07
N PRO A 67 -3.82 -6.70 -2.78
CA PRO A 67 -2.88 -5.76 -2.18
C PRO A 67 -3.42 -5.03 -0.95
N VAL A 68 -4.74 -4.76 -0.91
CA VAL A 68 -5.40 -4.12 0.23
C VAL A 68 -5.41 -5.04 1.44
N ALA A 69 -5.89 -6.27 1.27
CA ALA A 69 -5.87 -7.28 2.33
C ALA A 69 -4.45 -7.54 2.85
N ARG A 70 -3.44 -7.59 1.96
CA ARG A 70 -2.05 -7.75 2.36
C ARG A 70 -1.54 -6.58 3.22
N LEU A 71 -1.87 -5.35 2.85
CA LEU A 71 -1.47 -4.16 3.62
C LEU A 71 -2.15 -4.14 4.99
N GLU A 72 -3.45 -4.44 5.03
CA GLU A 72 -4.20 -4.58 6.29
C GLU A 72 -3.58 -5.65 7.21
N ARG A 73 -3.24 -6.81 6.64
CA ARG A 73 -2.54 -7.89 7.35
C ARG A 73 -1.22 -7.40 7.94
N GLN A 74 -0.39 -6.74 7.14
CA GLN A 74 0.92 -6.22 7.58
C GLN A 74 0.81 -5.22 8.73
N VAL A 75 -0.18 -4.33 8.70
CA VAL A 75 -0.42 -3.41 9.82
C VAL A 75 -0.77 -4.18 11.10
N LEU A 76 -1.60 -5.21 11.00
CA LEU A 76 -1.98 -6.03 12.15
C LEU A 76 -0.82 -6.88 12.68
N GLU A 77 0.05 -7.38 11.82
CA GLU A 77 1.28 -8.05 12.24
C GLU A 77 2.19 -7.08 13.01
N VAL A 78 2.36 -5.86 12.51
CA VAL A 78 3.16 -4.81 13.18
C VAL A 78 2.59 -4.48 14.57
N VAL A 79 1.29 -4.24 14.72
CA VAL A 79 0.72 -3.87 16.02
C VAL A 79 0.73 -5.02 17.04
N LEU A 80 0.59 -6.26 16.57
CA LEU A 80 0.62 -7.43 17.45
C LEU A 80 2.04 -7.80 17.88
N GLN A 81 3.02 -7.69 16.97
CA GLN A 81 4.40 -8.13 17.23
C GLN A 81 5.33 -7.00 17.69
N LEU A 82 5.05 -5.76 17.30
CA LEU A 82 5.88 -4.58 17.54
C LEU A 82 5.06 -3.41 18.14
N PRO A 83 4.31 -3.62 19.25
CA PRO A 83 3.39 -2.62 19.79
C PRO A 83 4.04 -1.28 20.13
N GLN A 84 5.31 -1.25 20.55
CA GLN A 84 6.06 0.00 20.78
C GLN A 84 6.24 0.83 19.51
N HIS A 85 6.44 0.17 18.36
CA HIS A 85 6.62 0.85 17.08
C HIS A 85 5.28 1.29 16.50
N ALA A 86 4.24 0.48 16.69
CA ALA A 86 2.88 0.84 16.33
C ALA A 86 2.37 2.05 17.15
N LEU A 87 2.66 2.10 18.45
CA LEU A 87 2.39 3.24 19.31
C LEU A 87 3.07 4.51 18.79
N GLY A 88 4.39 4.44 18.53
CA GLY A 88 5.16 5.57 18.01
C GLY A 88 4.71 6.04 16.62
N ALA A 89 4.08 5.15 15.85
CA ALA A 89 3.53 5.45 14.53
C ALA A 89 2.06 5.91 14.55
N GLY A 90 1.43 6.01 15.73
CA GLY A 90 0.06 6.52 15.89
C GLY A 90 -1.02 5.52 15.50
N PHE A 91 -0.81 4.22 15.73
CA PHE A 91 -1.80 3.18 15.41
C PHE A 91 -3.18 3.45 16.05
N ASP A 92 -3.21 3.90 17.31
CA ASP A 92 -4.47 4.09 18.04
C ASP A 92 -5.36 5.21 17.44
N ASP A 93 -4.80 6.08 16.59
CA ASP A 93 -5.54 7.15 15.89
C ASP A 93 -6.31 6.65 14.65
N LEU A 94 -6.13 5.39 14.26
CA LEU A 94 -6.87 4.81 13.14
C LEU A 94 -8.38 4.78 13.45
N ALA A 95 -9.21 4.99 12.43
CA ALA A 95 -10.67 4.92 12.59
C ALA A 95 -11.15 3.47 12.77
N PRO A 96 -12.30 3.21 13.42
CA PRO A 96 -12.81 1.86 13.64
C PRO A 96 -13.04 1.05 12.35
N ASP A 97 -13.46 1.73 11.28
CA ASP A 97 -13.78 1.14 9.98
C ASP A 97 -12.61 1.09 8.99
N THR A 98 -11.38 1.41 9.44
CA THR A 98 -10.17 1.43 8.61
C THR A 98 -9.94 0.11 7.86
N PHE A 99 -10.21 -1.02 8.52
CA PHE A 99 -10.04 -2.37 7.98
C PHE A 99 -11.29 -2.85 7.26
N THR A 100 -11.14 -3.25 6.00
CA THR A 100 -12.23 -3.75 5.17
C THR A 100 -12.41 -5.25 5.25
N VAL A 101 -11.37 -6.01 5.55
CA VAL A 101 -11.49 -7.46 5.78
C VAL A 101 -12.18 -7.68 7.13
N PRO A 102 -13.35 -8.37 7.19
CA PRO A 102 -14.11 -8.51 8.43
C PRO A 102 -13.32 -9.14 9.58
N ALA A 103 -12.48 -10.14 9.28
CA ALA A 103 -11.61 -10.77 10.27
C ALA A 103 -10.60 -9.78 10.87
N TYR A 104 -9.97 -8.95 10.04
CA TYR A 104 -9.01 -7.93 10.47
C TYR A 104 -9.66 -6.78 11.24
N ARG A 105 -10.89 -6.41 10.88
CA ARG A 105 -11.70 -5.51 11.71
C ARG A 105 -11.94 -6.08 13.10
N GLY A 106 -12.29 -7.36 13.20
CA GLY A 106 -12.43 -8.05 14.48
C GLY A 106 -11.14 -8.03 15.32
N VAL A 107 -9.98 -8.19 14.70
CA VAL A 107 -8.68 -8.05 15.37
C VAL A 107 -8.48 -6.62 15.88
N HIS A 108 -8.77 -5.62 15.06
CA HIS A 108 -8.66 -4.21 15.45
C HIS A 108 -9.59 -3.85 16.61
N ASP A 109 -10.81 -4.39 16.61
CA ASP A 109 -11.77 -4.21 17.69
C ASP A 109 -11.27 -4.84 18.99
N ALA A 110 -10.68 -6.04 18.92
CA ALA A 110 -10.05 -6.71 20.08
C ALA A 110 -8.87 -5.90 20.63
N ILE A 111 -8.02 -5.33 19.76
CA ILE A 111 -6.91 -4.45 20.14
C ILE A 111 -7.43 -3.20 20.88
N ARG A 112 -8.49 -2.58 20.37
CA ARG A 112 -9.11 -1.42 21.05
C ARG A 112 -9.72 -1.79 22.38
N ALA A 113 -10.41 -2.92 22.46
CA ALA A 113 -10.99 -3.42 23.70
C ALA A 113 -9.91 -3.75 24.75
N ALA A 114 -8.72 -4.17 24.32
CA ALA A 114 -7.54 -4.33 25.16
C ALA A 114 -6.88 -3.01 25.60
N GLY A 115 -7.42 -1.85 25.18
CA GLY A 115 -6.91 -0.52 25.53
C GLY A 115 -5.93 0.09 24.52
N GLY A 116 -5.74 -0.54 23.36
CA GLY A 116 -4.85 -0.05 22.30
C GLY A 116 -3.36 -0.14 22.65
N THR A 117 -2.51 0.34 21.75
CA THR A 117 -1.06 0.35 21.94
C THR A 117 -0.60 1.25 23.09
N LEU A 118 -1.42 2.25 23.45
CA LEU A 118 -1.19 3.07 24.64
C LEU A 118 -1.19 2.24 25.94
N ALA A 119 -2.10 1.27 26.07
CA ALA A 119 -2.14 0.40 27.25
C ALA A 119 -0.87 -0.46 27.37
N TYR A 120 -0.31 -0.91 26.25
CA TYR A 120 1.01 -1.54 26.23
C TYR A 120 2.11 -0.61 26.74
N GLY A 121 2.16 0.64 26.28
CA GLY A 121 3.14 1.62 26.75
C GLY A 121 3.05 1.87 28.26
N GLN A 122 1.82 1.99 28.78
CA GLN A 122 1.56 2.13 30.22
C GLN A 122 2.00 0.91 31.01
N GLU A 123 1.84 -0.31 30.47
CA GLU A 123 2.29 -1.54 31.13
C GLU A 123 3.82 -1.64 31.17
N VAL A 124 4.52 -1.22 30.10
CA VAL A 124 5.99 -1.11 30.10
C VAL A 124 6.46 -0.19 31.24
N GLU A 125 5.87 1.02 31.34
CA GLU A 125 6.20 1.99 32.38
C GLU A 125 5.89 1.47 33.78
N ARG A 126 4.71 0.88 33.97
CA ARG A 126 4.26 0.30 35.24
C ARG A 126 5.20 -0.79 35.72
N TYR A 127 5.54 -1.75 34.86
CA TYR A 127 6.40 -2.87 35.23
C TYR A 127 7.81 -2.40 35.56
N ALA A 128 8.38 -1.48 34.76
CA ALA A 128 9.71 -0.92 35.00
C ALA A 128 9.81 -0.20 36.35
N ALA A 129 8.77 0.53 36.76
CA ALA A 129 8.71 1.20 38.06
C ALA A 129 8.69 0.21 39.24
N GLN A 130 8.05 -0.95 39.08
CA GLN A 130 7.92 -1.97 40.12
C GLN A 130 9.11 -2.94 40.18
N HIS A 131 9.79 -3.15 39.05
CA HIS A 131 10.87 -4.12 38.91
C HIS A 131 12.12 -3.48 38.29
N PRO A 132 12.87 -2.66 39.06
CA PRO A 132 14.11 -2.07 38.58
C PRO A 132 15.09 -3.15 38.09
N GLY A 133 15.60 -2.99 36.87
CA GLY A 133 16.52 -3.95 36.23
C GLY A 133 15.83 -5.16 35.58
N GLY A 134 14.49 -5.26 35.64
CA GLY A 134 13.72 -6.25 34.92
C GLY A 134 13.55 -5.94 33.44
N ASP A 135 13.26 -6.97 32.64
CA ASP A 135 12.95 -6.84 31.21
C ASP A 135 11.48 -6.45 31.01
N ALA A 136 11.19 -5.15 31.16
CA ALA A 136 9.84 -4.61 31.04
C ALA A 136 9.23 -4.81 29.64
N ALA A 137 10.04 -4.74 28.59
CA ALA A 137 9.59 -4.94 27.22
C ALA A 137 9.10 -6.38 27.00
N ARG A 138 9.88 -7.37 27.46
CA ARG A 138 9.48 -8.78 27.36
C ARG A 138 8.23 -9.10 28.19
N HIS A 139 8.12 -8.53 29.40
CA HIS A 139 6.93 -8.69 30.22
C HIS A 139 5.69 -8.13 29.52
N ALA A 140 5.76 -6.86 29.09
CA ALA A 140 4.65 -6.18 28.43
C ALA A 140 4.26 -6.87 27.11
N ALA A 141 5.20 -7.44 26.36
CA ALA A 141 4.89 -8.20 25.14
C ALA A 141 4.06 -9.46 25.44
N GLY A 142 4.41 -10.20 26.50
CA GLY A 142 3.63 -11.36 26.95
C GLY A 142 2.23 -10.97 27.43
N TRP A 143 2.15 -9.91 28.24
CA TRP A 143 0.89 -9.34 28.70
C TRP A 143 0.02 -8.87 27.53
N TRP A 144 0.58 -8.13 26.57
CA TRP A 144 -0.10 -7.61 25.39
C TRP A 144 -0.75 -8.72 24.57
N ALA A 145 0.02 -9.77 24.28
CA ALA A 145 -0.48 -10.88 23.50
C ALA A 145 -1.66 -11.58 24.20
N GLU A 146 -1.64 -11.68 25.54
CA GLU A 146 -2.77 -12.21 26.31
C GLU A 146 -3.97 -11.26 26.27
N GLN A 147 -3.77 -9.98 26.59
CA GLN A 147 -4.85 -9.00 26.64
C GLN A 147 -5.61 -8.87 25.32
N VAL A 148 -4.90 -8.84 24.18
CA VAL A 148 -5.56 -8.77 22.88
C VAL A 148 -6.35 -10.05 22.58
N ARG A 149 -5.86 -11.23 22.98
CA ARG A 149 -6.57 -12.50 22.81
C ARG A 149 -7.81 -12.61 23.71
N GLU A 150 -7.72 -12.18 24.96
CA GLU A 150 -8.85 -12.20 25.91
C GLU A 150 -10.03 -11.34 25.42
N ASN A 151 -9.74 -10.29 24.66
CA ASN A 151 -10.74 -9.39 24.07
C ASN A 151 -11.24 -9.84 22.68
N ALA A 152 -10.81 -10.99 22.18
CA ALA A 152 -11.23 -11.50 20.88
C ALA A 152 -12.64 -12.10 20.93
N VAL A 153 -13.48 -11.76 19.94
CA VAL A 153 -14.84 -12.29 19.82
C VAL A 153 -14.92 -13.32 18.68
N GLY A 154 -15.52 -14.47 18.97
CA GLY A 154 -15.76 -15.51 17.96
C GLY A 154 -14.45 -16.09 17.39
N PRO A 155 -14.32 -16.26 16.06
CA PRO A 155 -13.15 -16.90 15.45
C PRO A 155 -11.89 -16.01 15.41
N VAL A 156 -11.97 -14.77 15.89
CA VAL A 156 -10.90 -13.76 15.79
C VAL A 156 -9.63 -14.18 16.56
N ALA A 157 -9.76 -14.95 17.64
CA ALA A 157 -8.61 -15.40 18.45
C ALA A 157 -7.58 -16.18 17.61
N GLY A 158 -8.04 -17.05 16.70
CA GLY A 158 -7.16 -17.80 15.81
C GLY A 158 -6.40 -16.90 14.83
N VAL A 159 -7.06 -15.84 14.33
CA VAL A 159 -6.44 -14.84 13.45
C VAL A 159 -5.38 -14.05 14.20
N ILE A 160 -5.64 -13.63 15.45
CA ILE A 160 -4.65 -12.97 16.30
C ILE A 160 -3.42 -13.86 16.48
N THR A 161 -3.61 -15.14 16.80
CA THR A 161 -2.51 -16.08 16.98
C THR A 161 -1.67 -16.24 15.70
N GLU A 162 -2.30 -16.33 14.54
CA GLU A 162 -1.60 -16.41 13.25
C GLU A 162 -0.76 -15.16 12.99
N LEU A 163 -1.36 -13.98 13.15
CA LEU A 163 -0.71 -12.69 12.87
C LEU A 163 0.39 -12.36 13.89
N ALA A 164 0.28 -12.82 15.13
CA ALA A 164 1.26 -12.59 16.18
C ALA A 164 2.57 -13.38 15.98
N VAL A 165 2.60 -14.38 15.09
CA VAL A 165 3.79 -15.22 14.84
C VAL A 165 4.24 -15.22 13.38
N ALA A 166 3.52 -14.52 12.52
CA ALA A 166 3.84 -14.47 11.11
C ALA A 166 5.18 -13.74 10.87
N PRO A 167 6.01 -14.21 9.94
CA PRO A 167 7.29 -13.58 9.68
C PRO A 167 7.10 -12.15 9.13
N LEU A 168 7.72 -11.17 9.79
CA LEU A 168 7.73 -9.81 9.31
C LEU A 168 8.69 -9.66 8.12
N PRO A 169 8.34 -8.85 7.10
CA PRO A 169 9.24 -8.55 5.97
C PRO A 169 10.56 -7.86 6.35
N GLU A 170 10.60 -7.23 7.51
CA GLU A 170 11.76 -6.54 8.07
C GLU A 170 11.93 -6.98 9.53
N ASP A 171 13.14 -7.40 9.90
CA ASP A 171 13.50 -7.90 11.22
C ASP A 171 14.71 -7.18 11.84
N ARG A 172 15.38 -6.30 11.08
CA ARG A 172 16.53 -5.54 11.57
C ARG A 172 16.08 -4.46 12.55
N PRO A 173 16.55 -4.47 13.82
CA PRO A 173 16.06 -3.56 14.86
C PRO A 173 16.05 -2.08 14.47
N GLU A 174 17.08 -1.62 13.75
CA GLU A 174 17.22 -0.24 13.29
C GLU A 174 16.21 0.17 12.19
N ALA A 175 15.64 -0.80 11.47
CA ALA A 175 14.70 -0.57 10.38
C ALA A 175 13.23 -0.73 10.80
N LEU A 176 12.96 -1.40 11.92
CA LEU A 176 11.60 -1.70 12.40
C LEU A 176 10.71 -0.46 12.57
N SER A 177 11.28 0.63 13.11
CA SER A 177 10.55 1.89 13.29
C SER A 177 10.09 2.50 11.96
N GLY A 178 10.98 2.54 10.97
CA GLY A 178 10.67 3.04 9.63
C GLY A 178 9.67 2.13 8.90
N TYR A 179 9.82 0.81 9.05
CA TYR A 179 8.90 -0.17 8.49
C TYR A 179 7.48 -0.01 9.05
N ALA A 180 7.34 0.02 10.38
CA ALA A 180 6.06 0.20 11.05
C ALA A 180 5.37 1.49 10.60
N ARG A 181 6.08 2.63 10.65
CA ARG A 181 5.55 3.92 10.18
C ARG A 181 5.12 3.85 8.71
N GLY A 182 5.94 3.28 7.83
CA GLY A 182 5.66 3.19 6.41
C GLY A 182 4.39 2.39 6.11
N VAL A 183 4.22 1.25 6.76
CA VAL A 183 3.04 0.37 6.60
C VAL A 183 1.77 1.04 7.13
N LEU A 184 1.82 1.71 8.28
CA LEU A 184 0.67 2.47 8.81
C LEU A 184 0.30 3.67 7.92
N VAL A 185 1.29 4.46 7.49
CA VAL A 185 1.06 5.59 6.57
C VAL A 185 0.44 5.12 5.25
N ALA A 186 0.88 3.98 4.72
CA ALA A 186 0.28 3.39 3.52
C ALA A 186 -1.19 3.03 3.74
N LEU A 187 -1.56 2.44 4.88
CA LEU A 187 -2.95 2.14 5.23
C LEU A 187 -3.81 3.42 5.33
N ILE A 188 -3.29 4.47 5.98
CA ILE A 188 -3.99 5.76 6.09
C ILE A 188 -4.18 6.41 4.71
N ARG A 189 -3.14 6.44 3.88
CA ARG A 189 -3.23 6.99 2.51
C ARG A 189 -4.27 6.24 1.66
N MET A 190 -4.36 4.93 1.82
CA MET A 190 -5.40 4.13 1.15
C MET A 190 -6.80 4.51 1.65
N GLY A 191 -7.01 4.62 2.96
CA GLY A 191 -8.27 5.07 3.55
C GLY A 191 -8.73 6.43 3.02
N LEU A 192 -7.81 7.41 3.05
CA LEU A 192 -8.07 8.75 2.51
C LEU A 192 -8.39 8.72 1.01
N THR A 193 -7.75 7.83 0.23
CA THR A 193 -8.03 7.71 -1.20
C THR A 193 -9.47 7.22 -1.45
N ARG A 194 -9.97 6.28 -0.63
CA ARG A 194 -11.36 5.81 -0.69
C ARG A 194 -12.33 6.93 -0.32
N GLU A 195 -12.08 7.61 0.81
CA GLU A 195 -12.93 8.70 1.29
C GLU A 195 -12.99 9.87 0.30
N ILE A 196 -11.86 10.25 -0.30
CA ILE A 196 -11.79 11.25 -1.36
C ILE A 196 -12.64 10.84 -2.57
N ALA A 197 -12.60 9.56 -2.98
CA ALA A 197 -13.39 9.07 -4.09
C ALA A 197 -14.90 9.17 -3.78
N ASP A 198 -15.30 8.79 -2.57
CA ASP A 198 -16.69 8.87 -2.12
C ASP A 198 -17.20 10.32 -2.05
N VAL A 199 -16.38 11.24 -1.50
CA VAL A 199 -16.71 12.67 -1.43
C VAL A 199 -16.78 13.29 -2.83
N LYS A 200 -15.86 12.94 -3.74
CA LYS A 200 -15.94 13.36 -5.16
C LYS A 200 -17.22 12.87 -5.83
N GLY A 201 -17.61 11.61 -5.62
CA GLY A 201 -18.84 11.04 -6.16
C GLY A 201 -20.11 11.68 -5.57
N ARG A 202 -20.07 12.16 -4.33
CA ARG A 202 -21.15 13.01 -3.75
C ARG A 202 -21.16 14.39 -4.41
N LEU A 203 -20.02 15.07 -4.47
CA LEU A 203 -19.88 16.40 -5.07
C LEU A 203 -20.40 16.45 -6.51
N GLN A 204 -20.09 15.43 -7.32
CA GLN A 204 -20.54 15.33 -8.72
C GLN A 204 -22.07 15.20 -8.86
N ARG A 205 -22.78 14.78 -7.81
CA ARG A 205 -24.25 14.65 -7.80
C ARG A 205 -24.96 15.82 -7.13
N THR A 206 -24.23 16.72 -6.47
CA THR A 206 -24.78 17.92 -5.83
C THR A 206 -24.93 19.04 -6.85
N ASP A 207 -26.06 19.74 -6.85
CA ASP A 207 -26.27 20.91 -7.70
C ASP A 207 -25.26 22.02 -7.31
N PRO A 208 -24.52 22.62 -8.25
CA PRO A 208 -23.58 23.71 -7.94
C PRO A 208 -24.20 24.95 -7.27
N ASN A 209 -25.51 25.15 -7.36
CA ASN A 209 -26.23 26.25 -6.72
C ASN A 209 -26.79 25.86 -5.34
N ASP A 210 -26.69 24.60 -4.95
CA ASP A 210 -27.06 24.15 -3.61
C ASP A 210 -26.03 24.66 -2.58
N PRO A 211 -26.45 25.32 -1.49
CA PRO A 211 -25.55 25.70 -0.40
C PRO A 211 -24.67 24.55 0.11
N ALA A 212 -25.15 23.31 0.07
CA ALA A 212 -24.39 22.12 0.49
C ALA A 212 -23.19 21.81 -0.42
N TYR A 213 -23.14 22.34 -1.64
CA TYR A 213 -22.01 22.14 -2.55
C TYR A 213 -20.70 22.69 -1.95
N ALA A 214 -20.76 23.88 -1.35
CA ALA A 214 -19.59 24.52 -0.74
C ALA A 214 -19.02 23.68 0.41
N ASP A 215 -19.90 23.10 1.24
CA ASP A 215 -19.51 22.26 2.37
C ASP A 215 -18.85 20.95 1.90
N VAL A 216 -19.42 20.29 0.90
CA VAL A 216 -18.85 19.05 0.33
C VAL A 216 -17.50 19.33 -0.34
N PHE A 217 -17.36 20.47 -1.04
CA PHE A 217 -16.10 20.88 -1.63
C PHE A 217 -15.03 21.18 -0.57
N ALA A 218 -15.37 21.86 0.52
CA ALA A 218 -14.47 22.14 1.63
C ALA A 218 -13.95 20.84 2.27
N ALA A 219 -14.85 19.90 2.56
CA ALA A 219 -14.49 18.58 3.09
C ALA A 219 -13.56 17.81 2.13
N LEU A 220 -13.82 17.89 0.82
CA LEU A 220 -12.92 17.28 -0.17
C LEU A 220 -11.51 17.88 -0.12
N MET A 221 -11.40 19.20 -0.04
CA MET A 221 -10.12 19.90 0.01
C MET A 221 -9.34 19.59 1.30
N GLU A 222 -10.04 19.43 2.43
CA GLU A 222 -9.45 18.99 3.70
C GLU A 222 -8.81 17.61 3.57
N LEU A 223 -9.53 16.65 3.00
CA LEU A 223 -9.02 15.29 2.76
C LEU A 223 -7.83 15.27 1.80
N GLU A 224 -7.87 16.06 0.72
CA GLU A 224 -6.76 16.19 -0.23
C GLU A 224 -5.51 16.83 0.42
N ASN A 225 -5.71 17.79 1.33
CA ASN A 225 -4.62 18.38 2.11
C ASN A 225 -4.01 17.38 3.09
N ARG A 226 -4.83 16.62 3.83
CA ARG A 226 -4.36 15.57 4.72
C ARG A 226 -3.57 14.49 3.98
N ARG A 227 -4.05 14.05 2.82
CA ARG A 227 -3.33 13.08 1.98
C ARG A 227 -1.98 13.62 1.49
N ARG A 228 -1.92 14.89 1.10
CA ARG A 228 -0.66 15.54 0.68
C ARG A 228 0.33 15.66 1.83
N ALA A 229 -0.13 16.04 3.02
CA ALA A 229 0.73 16.14 4.21
C ALA A 229 1.42 14.82 4.52
N LEU A 230 0.72 13.69 4.36
CA LEU A 230 1.31 12.36 4.55
C LEU A 230 2.36 11.99 3.50
N SER A 231 2.41 12.64 2.34
CA SER A 231 3.32 12.33 1.23
C SER A 231 4.67 13.06 1.29
N VAL A 232 4.80 14.05 2.18
CA VAL A 232 5.98 14.92 2.29
C VAL A 232 7.02 14.36 3.27
N ASP A 233 6.66 13.32 4.03
CA ASP A 233 7.54 12.55 4.93
C ASP A 233 7.79 11.12 4.42
#